data_AF-A0A7C5GBJ8-F1
#
_entry.id   AF-A0A7C5GBJ8-F1
#
_cell.length_a   1.000
_cell.length_b   1.000
_cell.length_c   1.000
_cell.angle_alpha   90.00
_cell.angle_beta   90.00
_cell.angle_gamma   90.00
#
_symmetry.space_group_name_H-M   'P 1'
#
loop_
_entity.id
_entity.type
_entity.pdbx_description
1 polymer ?
#
loop_
_entity_poly.entity_id
_entity_poly.type
_entity_poly.pdbx_seq_one_letter_code
_entity_poly.pdbx_strand_id
1 'polypeptide(L)'
;MGFDSRKFLNTEFRPRTEEVRVPDLAPFFDGEPVWVVRGLTGHELARVNAAAEAARSMEALAEALAAQAPAEKAEALKQLLGLGEDTPEDLARRIEMLRLGSVEPECDRELAVKLADAYPVEFYQLTNAISRLTGMGKLPGEPSGSGATPASEPH
;
A
#
# COMPACT_ATOMS: atom_id res chain seq x y z
N MET A 1 16.64 -32.74 8.59
CA MET A 1 16.38 -32.50 7.15
C MET A 1 16.91 -31.12 6.78
N GLY A 2 17.61 -30.99 5.66
CA GLY A 2 18.13 -29.71 5.18
C GLY A 2 17.18 -29.05 4.18
N PHE A 3 17.43 -27.77 3.88
CA PHE A 3 16.69 -27.04 2.85
C PHE A 3 16.99 -27.60 1.45
N ASP A 4 15.96 -27.99 0.71
CA ASP A 4 16.10 -28.45 -0.69
C ASP A 4 16.11 -27.25 -1.63
N SER A 5 17.31 -26.71 -1.86
CA SER A 5 17.53 -25.55 -2.73
C SER A 5 17.12 -25.79 -4.18
N ARG A 6 17.31 -27.02 -4.69
CA ARG A 6 16.92 -27.36 -6.08
C ARG A 6 15.41 -27.35 -6.23
N LYS A 7 14.68 -27.93 -5.29
CA LYS A 7 13.20 -27.88 -5.30
C LYS A 7 12.70 -26.45 -5.21
N PHE A 8 13.26 -25.64 -4.30
CA PHE A 8 12.87 -24.24 -4.14
C PHE A 8 13.08 -23.42 -5.43
N LEU A 9 14.26 -23.51 -6.05
CA LEU A 9 14.58 -22.76 -7.27
C LEU A 9 13.70 -23.15 -8.47
N ASN A 10 13.23 -24.40 -8.51
CA ASN A 10 12.34 -24.90 -9.58
C ASN A 10 10.85 -24.70 -9.27
N THR A 11 10.50 -24.14 -8.11
CA THR A 11 9.10 -23.92 -7.73
C THR A 11 8.59 -22.61 -8.31
N GLU A 12 7.45 -22.64 -8.98
CA GLU A 12 6.75 -21.41 -9.37
C GLU A 12 6.07 -20.80 -8.14
N PHE A 13 6.36 -19.51 -7.91
CA PHE A 13 5.81 -18.75 -6.79
C PHE A 13 4.87 -17.66 -7.28
N ARG A 14 3.62 -17.71 -6.82
CA ARG A 14 2.59 -16.71 -7.16
C ARG A 14 2.29 -15.77 -5.98
N PRO A 15 2.03 -14.48 -6.24
CA PRO A 15 1.59 -13.57 -5.19
C PRO A 15 0.34 -14.09 -4.49
N ARG A 16 0.27 -13.93 -3.17
CA ARG A 16 -1.01 -14.05 -2.46
C ARG A 16 -1.86 -12.85 -2.80
N THR A 17 -3.14 -13.08 -3.05
CA THR A 17 -4.16 -12.04 -3.23
C THR A 17 -5.18 -12.11 -2.11
N GLU A 18 -5.86 -10.99 -1.87
CA GLU A 18 -6.96 -10.90 -0.92
C GLU A 18 -8.01 -9.91 -1.42
N GLU A 19 -9.28 -10.31 -1.29
CA GLU A 19 -10.44 -9.46 -1.46
C GLU A 19 -10.73 -8.73 -0.15
N VAL A 20 -10.60 -7.40 -0.17
CA VAL A 20 -10.81 -6.53 0.98
C VAL A 20 -12.11 -5.78 0.79
N ARG A 21 -13.11 -6.04 1.65
CA ARG A 21 -14.37 -5.30 1.63
C ARG A 21 -14.16 -3.86 2.12
N VAL A 22 -14.65 -2.90 1.34
CA VAL A 22 -14.52 -1.45 1.52
C VAL A 22 -15.91 -0.77 1.45
N PRO A 23 -16.83 -1.08 2.38
CA PRO A 23 -18.23 -0.68 2.27
C PRO A 23 -18.45 0.83 2.16
N ASP A 24 -17.58 1.65 2.76
CA ASP A 24 -17.70 3.11 2.73
C ASP A 24 -17.36 3.69 1.34
N LEU A 25 -16.75 2.89 0.46
CA LEU A 25 -16.54 3.22 -0.96
C LEU A 25 -17.67 2.75 -1.86
N ALA A 26 -18.74 2.13 -1.33
CA ALA A 26 -19.85 1.60 -2.13
C ALA A 26 -20.38 2.54 -3.23
N PRO A 27 -20.50 3.87 -3.03
CA PRO A 27 -20.95 4.78 -4.08
C PRO A 27 -20.06 4.81 -5.34
N PHE A 28 -18.83 4.30 -5.28
CA PHE A 28 -17.87 4.28 -6.39
C PHE A 28 -17.71 2.90 -7.04
N PHE A 29 -18.52 1.91 -6.64
CA PHE A 29 -18.51 0.56 -7.21
C PHE A 29 -19.83 0.27 -7.91
N ASP A 30 -19.78 -0.36 -9.09
CA ASP A 30 -20.96 -0.86 -9.83
C ASP A 30 -21.49 -2.19 -9.27
N GLY A 31 -21.03 -2.62 -8.08
CA GLY A 31 -21.30 -3.92 -7.49
C GLY A 31 -20.83 -4.03 -6.04
N GLU A 32 -20.42 -5.22 -5.60
CA GLU A 32 -19.90 -5.41 -4.25
C GLU A 32 -18.62 -4.58 -4.08
N PRO A 33 -18.51 -3.73 -3.03
CA PRO A 33 -17.35 -2.87 -2.84
C PRO A 33 -16.17 -3.67 -2.30
N VAL A 34 -15.53 -4.40 -3.19
CA VAL A 34 -14.38 -5.27 -2.92
C VAL A 34 -13.17 -4.73 -3.66
N TRP A 35 -12.08 -4.57 -2.92
CA TRP A 35 -10.79 -4.16 -3.44
C TRP A 35 -9.83 -5.35 -3.37
N VAL A 36 -9.27 -5.76 -4.51
CA VAL A 36 -8.31 -6.86 -4.58
C VAL A 36 -6.90 -6.32 -4.44
N VAL A 37 -6.16 -6.84 -3.45
CA VAL A 37 -4.76 -6.51 -3.21
C VAL A 37 -3.88 -7.75 -3.22
N ARG A 38 -2.56 -7.57 -3.36
CA ARG A 38 -1.57 -8.64 -3.31
C ARG A 38 -0.37 -8.32 -2.44
N GLY A 39 0.35 -9.36 -2.06
CA GLY A 39 1.69 -9.22 -1.48
C GLY A 39 2.71 -8.63 -2.47
N LEU A 40 3.67 -7.88 -1.93
CA LEU A 40 4.78 -7.30 -2.68
C LEU A 40 5.95 -8.29 -2.79
N THR A 41 6.72 -8.14 -3.86
CA THR A 41 8.05 -8.75 -4.01
C THR A 41 9.11 -7.97 -3.22
N GLY A 42 10.29 -8.57 -3.01
CA GLY A 42 11.40 -7.86 -2.38
C GLY A 42 11.84 -6.60 -3.13
N HIS A 43 11.79 -6.61 -4.47
CA HIS A 43 12.09 -5.44 -5.28
C HIS A 43 11.05 -4.32 -5.10
N GLU A 44 9.77 -4.67 -5.03
CA GLU A 44 8.69 -3.71 -4.79
C GLU A 44 8.76 -3.15 -3.37
N LEU A 45 9.07 -3.98 -2.38
CA LEU A 45 9.27 -3.52 -1.01
C LEU A 45 10.47 -2.55 -0.90
N ALA A 46 11.55 -2.80 -1.64
CA ALA A 46 12.67 -1.87 -1.73
C ALA A 46 12.25 -0.52 -2.35
N ARG A 47 11.39 -0.52 -3.37
CA ARG A 47 10.83 0.71 -3.95
C ARG A 47 9.95 1.48 -2.97
N VAL A 48 9.12 0.77 -2.22
CA VAL A 48 8.29 1.34 -1.13
C VAL A 48 9.19 2.03 -0.09
N ASN A 49 10.29 1.40 0.31
CA ASN A 49 11.25 1.99 1.23
C ASN A 49 11.97 3.20 0.63
N ALA A 50 12.36 3.14 -0.65
CA ALA A 50 12.99 4.27 -1.34
C ALA A 50 12.05 5.48 -1.45
N ALA A 51 10.73 5.27 -1.64
CA ALA A 51 9.75 6.35 -1.62
C ALA A 51 9.68 7.03 -0.23
N ALA A 52 9.77 6.23 0.83
CA ALA A 52 9.82 6.70 2.22
C ALA A 52 11.10 7.53 2.47
N GLU A 53 12.26 7.02 2.06
CA GLU A 53 13.55 7.71 2.17
C GLU A 53 13.59 9.02 1.37
N ALA A 54 13.00 9.03 0.17
CA ALA A 54 12.91 10.23 -0.66
C ALA A 54 12.06 11.31 0.04
N ALA A 55 10.93 10.94 0.64
CA ALA A 55 10.09 11.86 1.41
C ALA A 55 10.85 12.44 2.61
N ARG A 56 11.57 11.60 3.37
CA ARG A 56 12.44 12.05 4.47
C ARG A 56 13.54 13.00 3.98
N SER A 57 14.15 12.71 2.83
CA SER A 57 15.21 13.56 2.28
C SER A 57 14.68 14.93 1.88
N MET A 58 13.47 14.99 1.33
CA MET A 58 12.80 16.26 1.01
C MET A 58 12.49 17.06 2.27
N GLU A 59 12.01 16.42 3.33
CA GLU A 59 11.77 17.04 4.63
C GLU A 59 13.05 17.64 5.22
N ALA A 60 14.16 16.88 5.25
CA ALA A 60 15.45 17.38 5.74
C ALA A 60 15.96 18.59 4.93
N LEU A 61 15.77 18.59 3.61
CA LEU A 61 16.11 19.74 2.76
C LEU A 61 15.23 20.95 3.07
N ALA A 62 13.92 20.73 3.26
CA ALA A 62 12.98 21.78 3.64
C ALA A 62 13.34 22.40 4.99
N GLU A 63 13.67 21.59 5.99
CA GLU A 63 14.13 22.03 7.30
C GLU A 63 15.43 22.84 7.20
N ALA A 64 16.40 22.39 6.41
CA ALA A 64 17.66 23.11 6.21
C ALA A 64 17.46 24.48 5.53
N LEU A 65 16.49 24.58 4.62
CA LEU A 65 16.10 25.85 4.00
C LEU A 65 15.33 26.75 4.98
N ALA A 66 14.42 26.17 5.75
CA ALA A 66 13.63 26.86 6.76
C ALA A 66 14.49 27.42 7.91
N ALA A 67 15.53 26.69 8.33
CA ALA A 67 16.48 27.14 9.35
C ALA A 67 17.27 28.41 8.94
N GLN A 68 17.34 28.69 7.64
CA GLN A 68 17.98 29.89 7.09
C GLN A 68 16.96 31.02 6.82
N ALA A 69 15.66 30.77 7.02
CA ALA A 69 14.57 31.70 6.77
C ALA A 69 14.05 32.34 8.08
N PRO A 70 13.52 33.57 8.03
CA PRO A 70 12.74 34.14 9.13
C PRO A 70 11.57 33.20 9.51
N ALA A 71 11.25 33.10 10.81
CA ALA A 71 10.30 32.12 11.34
C ALA A 71 8.94 32.04 10.60
N GLU A 72 8.39 33.19 10.18
CA GLU A 72 7.13 33.25 9.41
C GLU A 72 7.24 32.62 8.01
N LYS A 73 8.43 32.69 7.39
CA LYS A 73 8.71 32.07 6.08
C LYS A 73 9.06 30.58 6.21
N ALA A 74 9.66 30.18 7.33
CA ALA A 74 9.91 28.79 7.66
C ALA A 74 8.59 28.00 7.78
N GLU A 75 7.59 28.58 8.43
CA GLU A 75 6.27 27.96 8.61
C GLU A 75 5.49 27.87 7.29
N ALA A 76 5.49 28.94 6.49
CA ALA A 76 4.90 28.92 5.15
C ALA A 76 5.56 27.88 4.23
N LEU A 77 6.88 27.69 4.35
CA LEU A 77 7.61 26.67 3.58
C LEU A 77 7.21 25.25 3.99
N LYS A 78 7.04 24.97 5.29
CA LYS A 78 6.55 23.68 5.78
C LYS A 78 5.13 23.38 5.28
N GLN A 79 4.23 24.36 5.33
CA GLN A 79 2.86 24.22 4.83
C GLN A 79 2.79 24.02 3.31
N LEU A 80 3.59 24.75 2.54
CA LEU A 80 3.70 24.56 1.07
C LEU A 80 4.23 23.18 0.69
N LEU A 81 5.04 22.58 1.56
CA LEU A 81 5.66 21.27 1.34
C LEU A 81 4.87 20.12 1.98
N GLY A 82 3.76 20.41 2.66
CA GLY A 82 2.89 19.40 3.29
C GLY A 82 3.54 18.67 4.46
N LEU A 83 4.45 19.32 5.19
CA LEU A 83 5.16 18.76 6.35
C LEU A 83 4.38 19.07 7.64
N GLY A 84 3.65 18.08 8.17
CA GLY A 84 2.93 18.14 9.45
C GLY A 84 3.41 17.07 10.44
N GLU A 85 2.98 17.15 11.71
CA GLU A 85 3.56 16.38 12.84
C GLU A 85 3.36 14.84 12.79
N ASP A 86 2.55 14.31 11.86
CA ASP A 86 2.45 12.88 11.55
C ASP A 86 2.13 12.70 10.04
N THR A 87 2.90 12.13 9.10
CA THR A 87 4.31 11.77 8.91
C THR A 87 4.52 11.75 7.38
N PRO A 88 5.44 12.52 6.75
CA PRO A 88 5.68 12.46 5.30
C PRO A 88 6.15 11.08 4.81
N GLU A 89 6.90 10.36 5.65
CA GLU A 89 7.51 9.06 5.32
C GLU A 89 6.53 7.87 5.32
N ASP A 90 5.70 7.71 6.36
CA ASP A 90 4.74 6.59 6.41
C ASP A 90 3.68 6.73 5.33
N LEU A 91 3.18 7.96 5.10
CA LEU A 91 2.22 8.23 4.05
C LEU A 91 2.82 7.94 2.65
N ALA A 92 4.04 8.42 2.36
CA ALA A 92 4.72 8.13 1.10
C ALA A 92 4.94 6.63 0.88
N ARG A 93 5.35 5.92 1.95
CA ARG A 93 5.51 4.46 1.95
C ARG A 93 4.20 3.77 1.61
N ARG A 94 3.10 4.14 2.28
CA ARG A 94 1.78 3.52 2.10
C ARG A 94 1.16 3.83 0.75
N ILE A 95 1.39 5.03 0.21
CA ILE A 95 0.95 5.41 -1.14
C ILE A 95 1.62 4.49 -2.17
N GLU A 96 2.95 4.35 -2.14
CA GLU A 96 3.65 3.48 -3.10
C GLU A 96 3.30 2.00 -2.85
N MET A 97 3.05 1.61 -1.60
CA MET A 97 2.58 0.26 -1.26
C MET A 97 1.25 -0.05 -1.92
N LEU A 98 0.25 0.82 -1.81
CA LEU A 98 -1.05 0.64 -2.45
C LEU A 98 -0.89 0.63 -3.98
N ARG A 99 -0.08 1.54 -4.53
CA ARG A 99 0.19 1.62 -5.98
C ARG A 99 0.73 0.32 -6.58
N LEU A 100 1.62 -0.37 -5.84
CA LEU A 100 2.23 -1.61 -6.30
C LEU A 100 1.41 -2.85 -5.92
N GLY A 101 0.71 -2.80 -4.78
CA GLY A 101 -0.04 -3.92 -4.22
C GLY A 101 -1.50 -3.99 -4.66
N SER A 102 -2.05 -2.95 -5.27
CA SER A 102 -3.41 -2.97 -5.83
C SER A 102 -3.47 -3.84 -7.08
N VAL A 103 -4.48 -4.71 -7.15
CA VAL A 103 -4.76 -5.56 -8.31
C VAL A 103 -6.02 -5.07 -9.02
N GLU A 104 -7.09 -4.88 -8.26
CA GLU A 104 -8.37 -4.42 -8.81
C GLU A 104 -9.11 -3.55 -7.77
N PRO A 105 -9.37 -2.26 -8.06
CA PRO A 105 -8.91 -1.53 -9.25
C PRO A 105 -7.39 -1.39 -9.30
N GLU A 106 -6.83 -1.14 -10.49
CA GLU A 106 -5.47 -0.60 -10.58
C GLU A 106 -5.41 0.75 -9.86
N CYS A 107 -4.37 0.97 -9.05
CA CYS A 107 -4.25 2.16 -8.23
C CYS A 107 -3.02 2.95 -8.65
N ASP A 108 -3.22 4.14 -9.21
CA ASP A 108 -2.14 5.07 -9.48
C ASP A 108 -1.89 5.99 -8.28
N ARG A 109 -0.95 6.93 -8.43
CA ARG A 109 -0.57 7.82 -7.32
C ARG A 109 -1.70 8.79 -6.96
N GLU A 110 -2.43 9.28 -7.97
CA GLU A 110 -3.49 10.25 -7.77
C GLU A 110 -4.64 9.60 -6.98
N LEU A 111 -5.05 8.40 -7.37
CA LEU A 111 -6.06 7.62 -6.65
C LEU A 111 -5.61 7.29 -5.22
N ALA A 112 -4.38 6.83 -5.03
CA ALA A 112 -3.86 6.50 -3.70
C ALA A 112 -3.83 7.73 -2.77
N VAL A 113 -3.40 8.89 -3.28
CA VAL A 113 -3.42 10.16 -2.52
C VAL A 113 -4.85 10.57 -2.19
N LYS A 114 -5.77 10.48 -3.17
CA LYS A 114 -7.16 10.84 -2.95
C LYS A 114 -7.85 9.92 -1.93
N LEU A 115 -7.52 8.63 -1.97
CA LEU A 115 -8.02 7.65 -1.01
C LEU A 115 -7.48 7.93 0.40
N ALA A 116 -6.19 8.23 0.53
CA ALA A 116 -5.60 8.59 1.82
C ALA A 116 -6.24 9.85 2.44
N ASP A 117 -6.58 10.84 1.62
CA ASP A 117 -7.23 12.09 2.03
C ASP A 117 -8.72 11.91 2.39
N ALA A 118 -9.49 11.22 1.53
CA ALA A 118 -10.94 11.14 1.66
C ALA A 118 -11.43 9.92 2.49
N TYR A 119 -10.69 8.82 2.45
CA TYR A 119 -11.03 7.52 3.05
C TYR A 119 -9.81 6.90 3.75
N PRO A 120 -9.26 7.59 4.78
CA PRO A 120 -8.03 7.15 5.44
C PRO A 120 -8.16 5.78 6.10
N VAL A 121 -9.33 5.41 6.62
CA VAL A 121 -9.53 4.09 7.25
C VAL A 121 -9.36 2.96 6.23
N GLU A 122 -9.99 3.06 5.08
CA GLU A 122 -9.89 2.11 3.97
C GLU A 122 -8.46 2.08 3.41
N PHE A 123 -7.84 3.25 3.24
CA PHE A 123 -6.44 3.34 2.80
C PHE A 123 -5.49 2.57 3.73
N TYR A 124 -5.64 2.72 5.04
CA TYR A 124 -4.86 1.96 6.03
C TYR A 124 -5.23 0.48 6.03
N GLN A 125 -6.51 0.12 5.89
CA GLN A 125 -6.95 -1.27 5.79
C GLN A 125 -6.29 -2.00 4.61
N LEU A 126 -6.31 -1.39 3.42
CA LEU A 126 -5.72 -1.95 2.20
C LEU A 126 -4.20 -2.11 2.33
N THR A 127 -3.50 -1.09 2.82
CA THR A 127 -2.04 -1.13 2.97
C THR A 127 -1.61 -2.08 4.09
N ASN A 128 -2.41 -2.26 5.13
CA ASN A 128 -2.19 -3.29 6.15
C ASN A 128 -2.37 -4.71 5.59
N ALA A 129 -3.38 -4.92 4.73
CA ALA A 129 -3.57 -6.19 4.03
C ALA A 129 -2.37 -6.52 3.13
N ILE A 130 -1.89 -5.55 2.34
CA ILE A 130 -0.69 -5.70 1.51
C ILE A 130 0.54 -6.04 2.37
N SER A 131 0.73 -5.35 3.50
CA SER A 131 1.83 -5.61 4.43
C SER A 131 1.78 -7.05 4.98
N ARG A 132 0.59 -7.50 5.40
CA ARG A 132 0.39 -8.86 5.89
C ARG A 132 0.68 -9.91 4.81
N LEU A 133 0.11 -9.75 3.60
CA LEU A 133 0.34 -10.66 2.48
C LEU A 133 1.82 -10.73 2.08
N THR A 134 2.51 -9.59 2.12
CA THR A 134 3.96 -9.50 1.86
C THR A 134 4.75 -10.31 2.90
N GLY A 135 4.42 -10.18 4.19
CA GLY A 135 5.04 -10.95 5.27
C GLY A 135 4.80 -12.47 5.19
N MET A 136 3.69 -12.88 4.59
CA MET A 136 3.37 -14.31 4.37
C MET A 136 4.13 -14.93 3.19
N GLY A 137 4.80 -14.12 2.38
CA GLY A 137 5.47 -14.56 1.16
C GLY A 137 4.52 -15.11 0.10
N LYS A 138 5.09 -15.57 -1.01
CA LYS A 138 4.35 -16.13 -2.14
C LYS A 138 3.90 -17.57 -1.87
N LEU A 139 2.85 -18.00 -2.57
CA LEU A 139 2.39 -19.39 -2.55
C LEU A 139 3.18 -20.23 -3.56
N PRO A 140 3.65 -21.43 -3.21
CA PRO A 140 4.17 -22.39 -4.16
C PRO A 140 3.03 -23.15 -4.87
N GLY A 141 3.07 -23.26 -6.20
CA GLY A 141 2.10 -24.05 -6.99
C GLY A 141 0.80 -23.33 -7.39
N GLU A 142 -0.19 -24.08 -7.90
CA GLU A 142 -1.50 -23.58 -8.34
C GLU A 142 -2.40 -23.15 -7.17
N PRO A 143 -3.25 -22.12 -7.36
CA PRO A 143 -4.09 -21.58 -6.29
C PRO A 143 -5.08 -22.63 -5.76
N SER A 144 -5.18 -22.75 -4.43
CA SER A 144 -6.42 -23.21 -3.82
C SER A 144 -7.44 -22.10 -4.01
N GLY A 145 -8.45 -22.30 -4.88
CA GLY A 145 -9.48 -21.32 -5.19
C GLY A 145 -10.06 -20.68 -3.94
N SER A 146 -9.88 -19.37 -3.80
CA SER A 146 -10.65 -18.56 -2.87
C SER A 146 -12.02 -18.31 -3.51
N GLY A 147 -13.11 -18.62 -2.80
CA GLY A 147 -14.47 -18.25 -3.20
C GLY A 147 -15.45 -19.40 -3.46
N ALA A 148 -15.68 -20.29 -2.48
CA ALA A 148 -16.97 -20.96 -2.39
C ALA A 148 -17.87 -20.14 -1.44
N THR A 149 -18.58 -19.16 -1.99
CA THR A 149 -19.70 -18.53 -1.29
C THR A 149 -20.80 -19.59 -1.14
N PRO A 150 -21.23 -19.97 0.07
CA PRO A 150 -22.39 -20.86 0.20
C PRO A 150 -23.61 -20.16 -0.39
N ALA A 151 -24.32 -20.83 -1.28
CA ALA A 151 -25.59 -20.35 -1.82
C ALA A 151 -26.54 -20.06 -0.66
N SER A 152 -27.03 -18.82 -0.55
CA SER A 152 -28.12 -18.49 0.38
C SER A 152 -29.38 -19.23 -0.06
N GLU A 153 -29.87 -20.14 0.79
CA GLU A 153 -31.18 -20.77 0.60
C GLU A 153 -32.30 -19.73 0.81
N PRO A 154 -33.35 -19.74 -0.02
CA PRO A 154 -34.50 -18.87 0.17
C PRO A 154 -35.40 -19.42 1.29
N HIS A 155 -35.71 -18.57 2.28
CA HIS A 155 -36.81 -18.75 3.22
C HIS A 155 -37.69 -17.51 3.27
#